data_AF-A0A820SGH5-F1
#
_entry.id   AF-A0A820SGH5-F1
#
_cell.length_a   1.000
_cell.length_b   1.000
_cell.length_c   1.000
_cell.angle_alpha   90.00
_cell.angle_beta   90.00
_cell.angle_gamma   90.00
#
_symmetry.space_group_name_H-M   'P 1'
#
loop_
_entity.id
_entity.type
_entity.pdbx_description
1 polymer ?
#
loop_
_entity_poly.entity_id
_entity_poly.type
_entity_poly.pdbx_seq_one_letter_code
_entity_poly.pdbx_strand_id
1 'polypeptide(L)' 'MKLKEKNPDLKIIISCGGWGYSGEFDSIATSESSRETFSKNAIEFCRQHGFDGIDLDWEFPSTNHRENFGLLVK' A
#
# COMPACT_ATOMS: atom_id res chain seq x y z
N MET A 1 18.91 4.40 -5.57
CA MET A 1 18.51 5.18 -4.38
C MET A 1 19.76 5.71 -3.66
N LYS A 2 20.07 7.00 -3.79
CA LYS A 2 21.35 7.60 -3.32
C LYS A 2 21.56 7.53 -1.80
N LEU A 3 20.49 7.59 -1.00
CA LEU A 3 20.61 7.57 0.46
C LEU A 3 21.02 6.19 1.00
N LYS A 4 20.63 5.11 0.30
CA LYS A 4 21.05 3.74 0.65
C LYS A 4 22.55 3.50 0.43
N GLU A 5 23.19 4.26 -0.45
CA GLU A 5 24.66 4.20 -0.62
C GLU A 5 25.41 4.70 0.63
N LYS A 6 24.81 5.64 1.37
CA LYS A 6 25.37 6.18 2.62
C LYS A 6 25.00 5.36 3.85
N ASN A 7 23.83 4.74 3.84
CA ASN A 7 23.34 3.89 4.91
C ASN A 7 22.69 2.64 4.29
N PRO A 8 23.43 1.52 4.13
CA PRO A 8 22.89 0.29 3.56
C PRO A 8 21.70 -0.31 4.33
N ASP A 9 21.56 0.02 5.62
CA ASP A 9 20.46 -0.46 6.47
C ASP A 9 19.18 0.39 6.31
N LEU A 10 19.25 1.52 5.61
CA LEU A 10 18.10 2.40 5.38
C LEU A 10 17.01 1.67 4.60
N LYS A 11 15.81 1.61 5.18
CA LYS A 11 14.59 1.17 4.50
C LYS A 11 13.81 2.38 3.99
N ILE A 12 13.38 2.29 2.74
CA ILE A 12 12.57 3.30 2.06
C ILE A 12 11.30 2.60 1.60
N ILE A 13 10.18 2.96 2.20
CA ILE A 13 8.84 2.47 1.86
C ILE A 13 8.08 3.56 1.12
N ILE A 14 7.17 3.15 0.23
CA ILE A 14 6.26 4.06 -0.46
C ILE A 14 4.93 4.11 0.30
N SER A 15 4.43 5.31 0.60
CA SER A 15 3.09 5.47 1.15
C SER A 15 2.07 5.65 0.02
N CYS A 16 0.95 4.95 0.11
CA CYS A 16 -0.16 5.01 -0.83
C CYS A 16 -1.40 5.49 -0.08
N GLY A 17 -2.05 6.55 -0.59
CA GLY A 17 -3.21 7.15 0.03
C GLY A 17 -2.97 8.57 0.53
N GLY A 18 -3.17 8.76 1.83
CA GLY A 18 -3.31 10.04 2.51
C GLY A 18 -4.69 10.66 2.26
N TRP A 19 -4.95 11.78 2.93
CA TRP A 19 -6.20 12.54 2.84
C TRP A 19 -6.76 12.72 1.42
N GLY A 20 -5.88 12.98 0.44
CA GLY A 20 -6.29 13.28 -0.94
C GLY A 20 -6.61 12.08 -1.82
N TYR A 21 -6.17 10.87 -1.47
CA TYR A 21 -6.28 9.68 -2.33
C TYR A 21 -6.91 8.47 -1.62
N SER A 22 -7.45 8.65 -0.41
CA SER A 22 -8.08 7.57 0.35
C SER A 22 -9.40 7.06 -0.23
N GLY A 23 -10.04 7.79 -1.14
CA GLY A 23 -11.33 7.41 -1.73
C GLY A 23 -11.29 6.13 -2.57
N GLU A 24 -10.12 5.73 -3.08
CA GLU A 24 -9.99 4.55 -3.93
C GLU A 24 -9.92 3.24 -3.13
N PHE A 25 -9.55 3.31 -1.84
CA PHE A 25 -9.34 2.13 -1.01
C PHE A 25 -10.60 1.28 -0.81
N ASP A 26 -11.78 1.90 -0.84
CA ASP A 26 -13.06 1.18 -0.78
C ASP A 26 -13.15 0.16 -1.92
N SER A 27 -12.90 0.61 -3.14
CA SER A 27 -12.96 -0.25 -4.33
C SER A 27 -11.89 -1.33 -4.32
N ILE A 28 -10.69 -0.99 -3.84
CA ILE A 28 -9.54 -1.90 -3.73
C ILE A 28 -9.86 -3.02 -2.73
N ALA A 29 -10.40 -2.68 -1.56
CA ALA A 29 -10.61 -3.62 -0.47
C ALA A 29 -11.85 -4.52 -0.65
N THR A 30 -12.83 -4.12 -1.48
CA THR A 30 -14.17 -4.72 -1.54
C THR A 30 -14.21 -6.20 -1.96
N SER A 31 -13.36 -6.64 -2.89
CA SER A 31 -13.39 -8.00 -3.43
C SER A 31 -12.04 -8.70 -3.37
N GLU A 32 -12.04 -10.03 -3.39
CA GLU A 32 -10.80 -10.81 -3.42
C GLU A 32 -9.95 -10.49 -4.67
N SER A 33 -10.59 -10.38 -5.83
CA SER A 33 -9.89 -10.07 -7.08
C SER A 33 -9.28 -8.66 -7.11
N SER A 34 -9.97 -7.66 -6.55
CA SER A 34 -9.42 -6.30 -6.42
C SER A 34 -8.25 -6.25 -5.45
N ARG A 35 -8.34 -6.93 -4.30
CA ARG A 35 -7.24 -7.05 -3.34
C ARG A 35 -6.02 -7.74 -3.95
N GLU A 36 -6.21 -8.87 -4.64
CA GLU A 36 -5.12 -9.55 -5.34
C GLU A 36 -4.45 -8.67 -6.40
N THR A 37 -5.25 -7.94 -7.18
CA THR A 37 -4.74 -7.06 -8.23
C THR A 37 -3.90 -5.94 -7.62
N PHE A 38 -4.40 -5.31 -6.55
CA PHE A 38 -3.66 -4.29 -5.83
C PHE A 38 -2.35 -4.83 -5.25
N SER A 39 -2.37 -5.97 -4.56
CA SER A 39 -1.18 -6.59 -3.97
C SER A 39 -0.13 -6.93 -5.03
N LYS A 40 -0.53 -7.50 -6.18
CA LYS A 40 0.37 -7.80 -7.30
C LYS A 40 1.02 -6.53 -7.84
N ASN A 41 0.23 -5.49 -8.09
CA ASN A 41 0.72 -4.23 -8.64
C ASN A 41 1.62 -3.48 -7.64
N ALA A 42 1.28 -3.48 -6.35
CA ALA A 42 2.09 -2.85 -5.30
C ALA A 42 3.46 -3.51 -5.18
N ILE A 43 3.53 -4.84 -5.22
CA ILE A 43 4.79 -5.59 -5.22
C ILE A 43 5.62 -5.27 -6.46
N GLU A 44 5.00 -5.26 -7.65
CA GLU A 44 5.68 -4.93 -8.90
C GLU A 44 6.27 -3.51 -8.87
N PHE A 45 5.46 -2.54 -8.43
CA PHE A 45 5.88 -1.15 -8.27
C PHE A 45 7.05 -1.02 -7.29
N CYS A 46 6.98 -1.68 -6.12
CA CYS A 46 8.07 -1.66 -5.15
C CYS A 46 9.38 -2.19 -5.74
N ARG A 47 9.32 -3.33 -6.46
CA ARG A 47 10.49 -3.93 -7.10
C ARG A 47 11.05 -3.05 -8.21
N GLN A 48 10.18 -2.50 -9.06
CA GLN A 48 10.57 -1.63 -10.17
C GLN A 48 11.31 -0.38 -9.70
N HIS A 49 10.88 0.20 -8.57
CA HIS A 49 11.44 1.45 -8.06
C HIS A 49 12.43 1.27 -6.89
N GLY A 50 12.65 0.05 -6.41
CA GLY A 50 13.60 -0.28 -5.36
C GLY A 50 13.15 0.08 -3.93
N PHE A 51 11.83 0.16 -3.71
CA PHE A 51 11.24 0.32 -2.38
C PHE A 51 11.30 -1.00 -1.59
N ASP A 52 11.48 -0.90 -0.28
CA ASP A 52 11.56 -2.06 0.63
C ASP A 52 10.18 -2.51 1.14
N GLY A 53 9.13 -1.75 0.83
CA GLY A 53 7.79 -2.02 1.28
C GLY A 53 6.82 -0.91 0.90
N ILE A 54 5.56 -1.11 1.29
CA ILE A 54 4.46 -0.19 1.10
C ILE A 54 3.83 0.12 2.46
N ASP A 55 3.42 1.37 2.63
CA ASP A 55 2.59 1.87 3.70
C ASP A 55 1.19 2.19 3.13
N LEU A 56 0.14 1.69 3.77
CA LEU A 56 -1.24 1.90 3.35
C LEU A 56 -1.85 2.98 4.23
N ASP A 57 -1.79 4.21 3.74
CA ASP A 57 -2.26 5.40 4.44
C ASP A 57 -3.72 5.68 4.08
N TRP A 58 -4.60 4.77 4.49
CA TRP A 58 -6.04 4.94 4.31
C TRP A 58 -6.61 5.81 5.43
N GLU A 59 -6.99 7.04 5.09
CA GLU A 59 -7.50 8.06 5.99
C GLU A 59 -8.96 8.43 5.66
N PHE A 60 -9.97 7.77 6.22
CA PHE A 60 -9.91 6.60 7.08
C PHE A 60 -10.93 5.55 6.62
N PRO A 61 -10.68 4.25 6.85
CA PRO A 61 -11.70 3.24 6.63
C PRO A 61 -12.92 3.52 7.52
N SER A 62 -14.11 3.51 6.90
CA SER A 62 -15.35 3.60 7.65
C SER A 62 -15.56 2.35 8.51
N THR A 63 -16.46 2.42 9.50
CA THR A 63 -16.80 1.25 10.33
C THR A 63 -17.27 0.05 9.50
N ASN A 64 -17.92 0.30 8.36
CA ASN A 64 -18.42 -0.74 7.46
C ASN A 64 -17.30 -1.38 6.61
N HIS A 65 -16.11 -0.77 6.57
CA HIS A 65 -14.99 -1.25 5.76
C HIS A 65 -13.89 -1.93 6.60
N ARG A 66 -14.07 -2.05 7.91
CA ARG A 66 -13.08 -2.64 8.83
C ARG A 66 -12.69 -4.07 8.45
N GLU A 67 -13.67 -4.90 8.08
CA GLU A 67 -13.41 -6.29 7.66
C GLU A 67 -12.62 -6.33 6.35
N ASN A 68 -13.04 -5.52 5.35
CA ASN A 68 -12.36 -5.43 4.06
C ASN A 68 -10.92 -4.90 4.20
N PHE A 69 -10.70 -3.93 5.08
CA PHE A 69 -9.34 -3.47 5.41
C PHE A 69 -8.51 -4.60 6.01
N GLY A 70 -9.06 -5.38 6.95
CA GLY A 70 -8.40 -6.56 7.51
C GLY A 70 -8.04 -7.62 6.46
N LEU A 71 -8.90 -7.80 5.45
CA LEU A 71 -8.63 -8.71 4.33
C LEU A 71 -7.59 -8.16 3.33
N LEU A 72 -7.46 -6.83 3.21
CA LEU A 72 -6.49 -6.18 2.33
C LEU A 72 -5.06 -6.29 2.87
N VAL A 73 -4.89 -6.27 4.20
CA VAL A 73 -3.57 -6.30 4.86
C VAL A 73 -3.09 -7.70 5.25
N LYS A 74 -3.86 -8.74 4.90
CA LYS A 74 -3.57 -10.14 5.23
C LYS A 74 -2.76 -10.82 4.13
#